data_AF-A0A176FFM7-F1
#
_entry.id   AF-A0A176FFM7-F1
#
_cell.length_a   1.000
_cell.length_b   1.000
_cell.length_c   1.000
_cell.angle_alpha   90.00
_cell.angle_beta   90.00
_cell.angle_gamma   90.00
#
_symmetry.space_group_name_H-M   'P 1'
#
loop_
_entity.id
_entity.type
_entity.pdbx_description
1 polymer ?
#
loop_
_entity_poly.entity_id
_entity_poly.type
_entity_poly.pdbx_seq_one_letter_code
_entity_poly.pdbx_strand_id
1 'polypeptide(L)'
;AYISYTSEPARAFLFPRIISTVFVVLALWTFGKAVLGKTKVGIGLSAEALRNILPGLVVALVYVFWAAQALGFYTASGIAFFLLLSLYDPAPHDAVRTWVKRIIVTAGFVAVMYCLFALLLNVYTPREIFL
;
A
#
# COMPACT_ATOMS: atom_id res chain seq x y z
N ALA A 1 -9.63 19.04 2.35
CA ALA A 1 -10.56 18.69 3.44
C ALA A 1 -10.08 17.39 4.09
N TYR A 2 -10.14 17.27 5.41
CA TYR A 2 -9.88 16.03 6.16
C TYR A 2 -11.08 15.07 5.96
N ILE A 3 -11.20 14.51 4.74
CA ILE A 3 -12.41 13.79 4.32
C ILE A 3 -12.70 12.60 5.25
N SER A 4 -11.66 11.96 5.81
CA SER A 4 -11.82 10.80 6.70
C SER A 4 -12.68 11.08 7.94
N TYR A 5 -12.57 12.23 8.61
CA TYR A 5 -13.27 12.48 9.89
C TYR A 5 -14.61 13.19 9.75
N THR A 6 -14.84 13.90 8.65
CA THR A 6 -16.00 14.78 8.48
C THR A 6 -16.98 14.29 7.41
N SER A 7 -16.78 13.10 6.84
CA SER A 7 -17.70 12.51 5.85
C SER A 7 -18.83 11.72 6.52
N GLU A 8 -20.06 11.99 6.06
CA GLU A 8 -21.28 11.21 6.27
C GLU A 8 -21.30 10.03 5.26
N PRO A 9 -21.76 8.81 5.65
CA PRO A 9 -22.34 8.44 6.93
C PRO A 9 -21.25 8.10 7.95
N ALA A 10 -21.27 8.78 9.11
CA ALA A 10 -20.23 8.66 10.12
C ALA A 10 -20.02 7.23 10.67
N ARG A 11 -21.04 6.36 10.58
CA ARG A 11 -20.98 4.96 11.04
C ARG A 11 -20.15 4.05 10.13
N ALA A 12 -20.19 4.25 8.81
CA ALA A 12 -19.49 3.38 7.86
C ALA A 12 -17.96 3.48 7.99
N PHE A 13 -17.47 4.63 8.46
CA PHE A 13 -16.05 4.89 8.64
C PHE A 13 -15.59 4.78 10.10
N LEU A 14 -16.46 4.44 11.05
CA LEU A 14 -16.10 4.40 12.47
C LEU A 14 -14.99 3.39 12.76
N PHE A 15 -15.10 2.18 12.22
CA PHE A 15 -14.07 1.15 12.39
C PHE A 15 -12.72 1.54 11.76
N PRO A 16 -12.64 1.93 10.47
CA PRO A 16 -11.40 2.43 9.88
C PRO A 16 -10.78 3.63 10.63
N ARG A 17 -11.61 4.55 11.15
CA ARG A 17 -11.14 5.72 11.93
C ARG A 17 -10.47 5.29 13.23
N ILE A 18 -11.10 4.41 14.01
CA ILE A 18 -10.53 3.94 15.29
C ILE A 18 -9.18 3.25 15.05
N ILE A 19 -9.11 2.34 14.09
CA ILE A 19 -7.85 1.63 13.77
C ILE A 19 -6.77 2.62 13.31
N SER A 20 -7.13 3.59 12.47
CA SER A 20 -6.19 4.63 12.02
C SER A 20 -5.66 5.47 13.19
N THR A 21 -6.52 5.90 14.11
CA THR A 21 -6.11 6.65 15.30
C THR A 21 -5.16 5.83 16.17
N VAL A 22 -5.48 4.56 16.41
CA VAL A 22 -4.62 3.66 17.20
C VAL A 22 -3.24 3.53 16.54
N PHE A 23 -3.19 3.30 15.22
CA PHE A 23 -1.91 3.21 14.51
C PHE A 23 -1.12 4.51 14.54
N VAL A 24 -1.77 5.67 14.40
CA VAL A 24 -1.08 6.97 14.50
C VAL A 24 -0.51 7.18 15.90
N VAL A 25 -1.28 6.91 16.95
CA VAL A 25 -0.81 7.04 18.34
C VAL A 25 0.37 6.11 18.60
N LEU A 26 0.28 4.85 18.17
CA LEU A 26 1.36 3.87 18.34
C LEU A 26 2.61 4.27 17.54
N ALA A 27 2.44 4.76 16.31
CA ALA A 27 3.55 5.22 15.47
C ALA A 27 4.25 6.46 16.05
N LEU A 28 3.48 7.44 16.55
CA LEU A 28 4.05 8.61 17.21
C LEU A 28 4.75 8.24 18.51
N TRP A 29 4.19 7.30 19.28
CA TRP A 29 4.82 6.79 20.49
C TRP A 29 6.15 6.09 20.21
N THR A 30 6.21 5.20 19.20
CA THR A 30 7.45 4.50 18.82
C THR A 30 8.48 5.49 18.28
N PHE A 31 8.06 6.43 17.43
CA PHE A 31 8.91 7.48 16.88
C PHE A 31 9.47 8.38 17.99
N GLY A 32 8.63 8.86 18.89
CA GLY A 32 9.05 9.70 20.02
C GLY A 32 10.06 9.00 20.94
N LYS A 33 9.82 7.71 21.25
CA LYS A 33 10.81 6.92 22.01
C LYS A 33 12.14 6.75 21.27
N ALA A 34 12.10 6.61 19.95
CA ALA A 34 13.30 6.51 19.11
C ALA A 34 14.10 7.83 19.10
N VAL A 35 13.43 8.96 18.90
CA VAL A 35 14.05 10.31 18.95
C VAL A 35 14.69 10.59 20.31
N LEU A 36 14.03 10.17 21.40
CA LEU A 36 14.54 10.33 22.76
C LEU A 36 15.62 9.29 23.15
N GLY A 37 16.01 8.38 22.25
CA GLY A 37 17.00 7.33 22.53
C GLY A 37 16.56 6.32 23.59
N LYS A 38 15.25 6.28 23.92
CA LYS A 38 14.67 5.39 24.94
C LYS A 38 14.39 3.99 24.40
N THR A 39 14.47 3.79 23.08
CA THR A 39 14.35 2.49 22.42
C THR A 39 15.75 1.94 22.12
N LYS A 40 16.28 1.09 23.01
CA LYS A 40 17.60 0.42 22.86
C LYS A 40 17.50 -1.07 22.51
N VAL A 41 16.38 -1.51 21.96
CA VAL A 41 16.13 -2.90 21.56
C VAL A 41 15.98 -2.99 20.04
N GLY A 42 16.89 -3.73 19.39
CA GLY A 42 16.93 -3.97 17.93
C GLY A 42 18.23 -3.54 17.26
N ILE A 43 18.52 -4.07 16.06
CA ILE A 43 19.72 -3.78 15.24
C ILE A 43 19.70 -2.34 14.66
N GLY A 44 18.64 -1.56 14.91
CA GLY A 44 18.44 -0.24 14.31
C GLY A 44 18.09 -0.34 12.82
N LEU A 45 17.89 0.81 12.17
CA LEU A 45 17.71 0.90 10.72
C LEU A 45 19.04 1.32 10.09
N SER A 46 19.73 0.41 9.40
CA SER A 46 20.96 0.74 8.69
C SER A 46 20.66 1.62 7.47
N ALA A 47 21.65 2.39 7.02
CA ALA A 47 21.54 3.17 5.79
C ALA A 47 21.25 2.28 4.57
N GLU A 48 21.77 1.05 4.56
CA GLU A 48 21.49 0.04 3.54
C GLU A 48 20.03 -0.43 3.58
N ALA A 49 19.49 -0.76 4.75
CA ALA A 49 18.09 -1.13 4.91
C ALA A 49 17.16 0.01 4.45
N LEU A 50 17.50 1.25 4.80
CA LEU A 50 16.75 2.43 4.35
C LEU A 50 16.80 2.55 2.82
N ARG A 51 17.98 2.41 2.21
CA ARG A 51 18.15 2.47 0.75
C ARG A 51 17.38 1.37 0.03
N ASN A 52 17.30 0.17 0.60
CA ASN A 52 16.57 -0.95 0.03
C ASN A 52 15.05 -0.75 0.12
N ILE A 53 14.53 -0.17 1.21
CA ILE A 53 13.09 0.04 1.40
C ILE A 53 12.57 1.29 0.65
N LEU A 54 13.43 2.29 0.45
CA LEU A 54 13.06 3.61 -0.10
C LEU A 54 12.29 3.54 -1.43
N PRO A 55 12.68 2.75 -2.44
CA PRO A 55 11.93 2.65 -3.69
C PRO A 55 10.49 2.16 -3.49
N GLY A 56 10.31 1.14 -2.65
CA GLY A 56 8.98 0.62 -2.32
C GLY A 56 8.14 1.62 -1.53
N LEU A 57 8.77 2.38 -0.63
CA LEU A 57 8.11 3.46 0.10
C LEU A 57 7.61 4.54 -0.86
N VAL A 58 8.40 4.91 -1.87
CA VAL A 58 7.98 5.87 -2.91
C VAL A 58 6.77 5.34 -3.67
N VAL A 59 6.79 4.07 -4.12
CA VAL A 59 5.63 3.46 -4.81
C VAL A 59 4.38 3.49 -3.91
N ALA A 60 4.51 3.15 -2.63
CA ALA A 60 3.41 3.17 -1.68
C ALA A 60 2.84 4.58 -1.46
N LEU A 61 3.69 5.60 -1.31
CA LEU A 61 3.27 7.00 -1.16
C LEU A 61 2.54 7.49 -2.41
N VAL A 62 3.08 7.21 -3.60
CA VAL A 62 2.45 7.56 -4.88
C VAL A 62 1.08 6.89 -5.01
N TYR A 63 0.98 5.62 -4.62
CA TYR A 63 -0.27 4.88 -4.64
C TYR A 63 -1.33 5.50 -3.71
N VAL A 64 -1.00 5.72 -2.44
CA VAL A 64 -1.95 6.16 -1.40
C VAL A 64 -2.48 7.56 -1.68
N PHE A 65 -1.61 8.49 -2.08
CA PHE A 65 -1.97 9.91 -2.17
C PHE A 65 -2.49 10.34 -3.55
N TRP A 66 -2.14 9.61 -4.63
CA TRP A 66 -2.52 9.99 -5.99
C TRP A 66 -3.13 8.85 -6.78
N ALA A 67 -2.42 7.73 -6.94
CA ALA A 67 -2.79 6.72 -7.93
C ALA A 67 -4.13 6.05 -7.61
N ALA A 68 -4.40 5.72 -6.35
CA ALA A 68 -5.66 5.07 -5.95
C ALA A 68 -6.89 5.94 -6.23
N GLN A 69 -6.78 7.25 -6.01
CA GLN A 69 -7.86 8.19 -6.31
C GLN A 69 -7.99 8.45 -7.82
N ALA A 70 -6.86 8.58 -8.52
CA ALA A 70 -6.87 8.92 -9.94
C ALA A 70 -7.31 7.74 -10.81
N LEU A 71 -6.71 6.57 -10.63
CA LEU A 71 -6.85 5.42 -11.54
C LEU A 71 -7.96 4.44 -11.14
N GLY A 72 -8.41 4.47 -9.89
CA GLY A 72 -9.27 3.45 -9.30
C GLY A 72 -8.48 2.43 -8.49
N PHE A 73 -9.20 1.63 -7.69
CA PHE A 73 -8.58 0.71 -6.74
C PHE A 73 -7.87 -0.45 -7.43
N TYR A 74 -8.52 -1.15 -8.35
CA TYR A 74 -7.95 -2.34 -8.99
C TYR A 74 -6.80 -1.96 -9.90
N THR A 75 -6.97 -0.89 -10.69
CA THR A 75 -5.93 -0.40 -11.61
C THR A 75 -4.70 0.08 -10.85
N ALA A 76 -4.89 0.95 -9.86
CA ALA A 76 -3.77 1.48 -9.08
C ALA A 76 -3.06 0.39 -8.28
N SER A 77 -3.80 -0.57 -7.70
CA SER A 77 -3.22 -1.66 -6.92
C SER A 77 -2.46 -2.63 -7.79
N GLY A 78 -2.96 -2.91 -9.00
CA GLY A 78 -2.25 -3.73 -9.99
C GLY A 78 -0.92 -3.10 -10.41
N ILE A 79 -0.92 -1.80 -10.72
CA ILE A 79 0.31 -1.05 -11.05
C ILE A 79 1.27 -1.04 -9.87
N ALA A 80 0.81 -0.68 -8.67
CA ALA A 80 1.64 -0.64 -7.48
C ALA A 80 2.27 -2.01 -7.18
N PHE A 81 1.47 -3.08 -7.25
CA PHE A 81 1.95 -4.45 -7.07
C PHE A 81 2.98 -4.83 -8.13
N PHE A 82 2.71 -4.54 -9.40
CA PHE A 82 3.63 -4.83 -10.50
C PHE A 82 4.97 -4.09 -10.36
N LEU A 83 4.93 -2.82 -9.94
CA LEU A 83 6.13 -2.02 -9.69
C LEU A 83 6.92 -2.58 -8.51
N LEU A 84 6.26 -2.90 -7.39
CA LEU A 84 6.91 -3.51 -6.23
C LEU A 84 7.52 -4.86 -6.58
N LEU A 85 6.77 -5.72 -7.28
CA LEU A 85 7.28 -6.99 -7.75
C LEU A 85 8.48 -6.79 -8.66
N SER A 86 8.42 -5.83 -9.58
CA SER A 86 9.54 -5.55 -10.49
C SER A 86 10.77 -5.00 -9.77
N LEU A 87 10.60 -4.16 -8.76
CA LEU A 87 11.70 -3.53 -8.02
C LEU A 87 12.41 -4.50 -7.06
N TYR A 88 11.68 -5.46 -6.49
CA TYR A 88 12.19 -6.34 -5.43
C TYR A 88 12.41 -7.79 -5.85
N ASP A 89 11.89 -8.21 -7.01
CA ASP A 89 12.21 -9.51 -7.59
C ASP A 89 13.67 -9.52 -8.09
N PRO A 90 14.54 -10.40 -7.56
CA PRO A 90 15.94 -10.46 -7.97
C PRO A 90 16.13 -10.98 -9.40
N ALA A 91 15.07 -11.43 -10.07
CA ALA A 91 15.17 -11.93 -11.43
C ALA A 91 15.57 -10.83 -12.44
N PRO A 92 16.34 -11.20 -13.48
CA PRO A 92 16.83 -10.28 -14.50
C PRO A 92 15.72 -9.49 -15.20
N HIS A 93 15.96 -8.19 -15.41
CA HIS A 93 15.06 -7.27 -16.12
C HIS A 93 15.19 -7.30 -17.65
N ASP A 94 16.25 -7.90 -18.19
CA ASP A 94 16.51 -8.07 -19.61
C ASP A 94 15.82 -9.32 -20.19
N ALA A 95 15.38 -10.24 -19.32
CA ALA A 95 14.69 -11.45 -19.73
C ALA A 95 13.17 -11.24 -19.92
N VAL A 96 12.68 -11.37 -21.16
CA VAL A 96 11.23 -11.33 -21.49
C VAL A 96 10.43 -12.32 -20.64
N ARG A 97 10.98 -13.50 -20.38
CA ARG A 97 10.35 -14.53 -19.54
C ARG A 97 10.06 -14.03 -18.12
N THR A 98 10.92 -13.19 -17.55
CA THR A 98 10.70 -12.58 -16.23
C THR A 98 9.50 -11.64 -16.27
N TRP A 99 9.42 -10.77 -17.28
CA TRP A 99 8.28 -9.87 -17.47
C TRP A 99 6.95 -10.61 -17.63
N VAL A 100 6.93 -11.68 -18.42
CA VAL A 100 5.72 -12.52 -18.57
C VAL A 100 5.27 -13.07 -17.22
N LYS A 101 6.19 -13.59 -16.40
CA LYS A 101 5.86 -14.07 -15.05
C LYS A 101 5.32 -12.94 -14.16
N ARG A 102 5.95 -11.76 -14.17
CA ARG A 102 5.50 -10.60 -13.38
C ARG A 102 4.09 -10.16 -13.76
N ILE A 103 3.77 -10.16 -15.06
CA ILE A 103 2.42 -9.88 -15.56
C ILE A 103 1.43 -10.94 -15.07
N ILE A 104 1.74 -12.23 -15.20
CA ILE A 104 0.87 -13.32 -14.75
C ILE A 104 0.61 -13.24 -13.25
N VAL A 105 1.64 -13.04 -12.43
CA VAL A 105 1.49 -12.93 -10.98
C VAL A 105 0.66 -11.70 -10.60
N THR A 106 0.85 -10.58 -11.30
CA THR A 106 0.04 -9.37 -11.11
C THR A 106 -1.42 -9.59 -11.48
N ALA A 107 -1.70 -10.25 -12.59
CA ALA A 107 -3.05 -10.60 -13.00
C ALA A 107 -3.71 -11.53 -11.97
N GLY A 108 -2.98 -12.51 -11.44
CA GLY A 108 -3.45 -13.37 -10.35
C GLY A 108 -3.77 -12.59 -9.08
N PHE A 109 -2.92 -11.64 -8.69
CA PHE A 109 -3.19 -10.73 -7.57
C PHE A 109 -4.48 -9.94 -7.77
N VAL A 110 -4.66 -9.28 -8.92
CA VAL A 110 -5.87 -8.51 -9.22
C VAL A 110 -7.12 -9.41 -9.24
N ALA A 111 -7.02 -10.61 -9.81
CA ALA A 111 -8.13 -11.57 -9.83
C ALA A 111 -8.57 -11.99 -8.42
N VAL A 112 -7.61 -12.27 -7.53
CA VAL A 112 -7.91 -12.57 -6.12
C VAL A 112 -8.55 -11.37 -5.42
N MET A 113 -8.02 -10.17 -5.64
CA MET A 113 -8.58 -8.94 -5.06
C MET A 113 -10.00 -8.68 -5.56
N TYR A 114 -10.25 -8.86 -6.86
CA TYR A 114 -11.58 -8.73 -7.44
C TYR A 114 -12.57 -9.75 -6.85
N CYS A 115 -12.15 -11.01 -6.74
CA CYS A 115 -12.96 -12.05 -6.11
C CYS A 115 -13.34 -11.66 -4.68
N LEU A 116 -12.35 -11.30 -3.85
CA LEU A 116 -12.59 -10.94 -2.45
C LEU A 116 -13.48 -9.70 -2.31
N PHE A 117 -13.13 -8.59 -2.96
CA PHE A 117 -13.78 -7.31 -2.69
C PHE A 117 -15.05 -7.07 -3.52
N ALA A 118 -15.05 -7.44 -4.80
CA ALA A 118 -16.23 -7.26 -5.64
C ALA A 118 -17.24 -8.39 -5.45
N LEU A 119 -16.80 -9.65 -5.52
CA LEU A 119 -17.72 -10.79 -5.54
C LEU A 119 -18.15 -11.25 -4.14
N LEU A 120 -17.20 -11.43 -3.21
CA LEU A 120 -17.52 -11.91 -1.86
C LEU A 120 -18.04 -10.81 -0.93
N LEU A 121 -17.32 -9.69 -0.86
CA LEU A 121 -17.61 -8.63 0.12
C LEU A 121 -18.51 -7.52 -0.42
N ASN A 122 -18.75 -7.47 -1.73
CA ASN A 122 -19.61 -6.49 -2.41
C ASN A 122 -19.32 -5.03 -1.98
N VAL A 123 -18.02 -4.68 -1.94
CA VAL A 123 -17.55 -3.38 -1.47
C VAL A 123 -17.46 -2.40 -2.64
N TYR A 124 -17.96 -1.18 -2.44
CA TYR A 124 -17.77 -0.08 -3.37
C TYR A 124 -16.31 0.39 -3.35
N THR A 125 -15.56 0.09 -4.41
CA THR A 125 -14.21 0.63 -4.61
C THR A 125 -14.26 2.00 -5.31
N PRO A 126 -13.24 2.87 -5.14
CA PRO A 126 -13.04 4.05 -5.98
C PRO A 126 -13.28 3.73 -7.46
N ARG A 127 -14.04 4.59 -8.15
CA ARG A 127 -14.41 4.38 -9.56
C ARG A 127 -13.14 4.22 -10.41
N GLU A 128 -13.09 3.16 -11.21
CA GLU A 128 -11.98 2.94 -12.12
C GLU A 128 -12.07 3.87 -13.33
N ILE A 129 -10.93 4.17 -13.95
CA ILE A 129 -10.91 4.84 -15.25
C ILE A 129 -11.27 3.86 -16.39
N PHE A 130 -10.95 2.57 -16.22
CA PHE A 130 -11.00 1.58 -17.31
C PHE A 130 -12.07 0.48 -17.15
N LEU A 131 -12.82 0.43 -16.03
CA LEU A 131 -13.87 -0.58 -15.76
C LEU A 131 -15.05 -0.02 -14.93
#